data_AF-A0A7C6UZ13-F1
#
_entry.id   AF-A0A7C6UZ13-F1
#
_cell.length_a   1.000
_cell.length_b   1.000
_cell.length_c   1.000
_cell.angle_alpha   90.00
_cell.angle_beta   90.00
_cell.angle_gamma   90.00
#
_symmetry.space_group_name_H-M   'P 1'
#
loop_
_entity.id
_entity.type
_entity.pdbx_description
1 polymer ?
#
loop_
_entity_poly.entity_id
_entity_poly.type
_entity_poly.pdbx_seq_one_letter_code
_entity_poly.pdbx_strand_id
1 'polypeptide(L)'
;MRKERVSKMKQQAIETKNRILEAARQLISKHGFNNVSVDAIVEAAVSKGAFYVHFESKDALVAELINDYTNLADISYKSFLATISDQKSVFDVLLLLAGGITDFLSESEDISVDSLPRHLSFGYSGNYL
;
A
#
# COMPACT_ATOMS: atom_id res chain seq x y z
N MET A 1 -20.68 -15.08 -27.73
CA MET A 1 -20.77 -13.61 -27.97
C MET A 1 -21.17 -12.78 -26.73
N ARG A 2 -22.37 -12.88 -26.13
CA ARG A 2 -22.77 -12.01 -24.99
C ARG A 2 -21.94 -12.22 -23.70
N LYS A 3 -21.67 -13.48 -23.34
CA LYS A 3 -20.88 -13.85 -22.14
C LYS A 3 -19.42 -13.37 -22.23
N GLU A 4 -18.86 -13.42 -23.42
CA GLU A 4 -17.49 -13.00 -23.74
C GLU A 4 -17.33 -11.47 -23.70
N ARG A 5 -18.31 -10.73 -24.21
CA ARG A 5 -18.35 -9.26 -24.13
C ARG A 5 -18.45 -8.76 -22.69
N VAL A 6 -19.26 -9.41 -21.85
CA VAL A 6 -19.38 -9.09 -20.41
C VAL A 6 -18.07 -9.36 -19.67
N SER A 7 -17.38 -10.46 -19.97
CA SER A 7 -16.07 -10.77 -19.40
C SER A 7 -15.04 -9.68 -19.71
N LYS A 8 -14.94 -9.27 -20.98
CA LYS A 8 -14.01 -8.23 -21.42
C LYS A 8 -14.27 -6.87 -20.76
N MET A 9 -15.55 -6.48 -20.62
CA MET A 9 -15.91 -5.21 -19.95
C MET A 9 -15.54 -5.23 -18.46
N LYS A 10 -15.76 -6.35 -17.76
CA LYS A 10 -15.33 -6.49 -16.36
C LYS A 10 -13.82 -6.36 -16.22
N GLN A 11 -13.07 -6.99 -17.12
CA GLN A 11 -11.61 -6.91 -17.12
C GLN A 11 -11.12 -5.46 -17.33
N GLN A 12 -11.69 -4.75 -18.31
CA GLN A 12 -11.37 -3.34 -18.54
C GLN A 12 -11.73 -2.43 -17.38
N ALA A 13 -12.84 -2.70 -16.67
CA ALA A 13 -13.21 -1.97 -15.46
C ALA A 13 -12.17 -2.16 -14.35
N ILE A 14 -11.66 -3.39 -14.17
CA ILE A 14 -10.61 -3.70 -13.19
C ILE A 14 -9.30 -2.99 -13.56
N GLU A 15 -8.88 -3.09 -14.82
CA GLU A 15 -7.65 -2.43 -15.30
C GLU A 15 -7.71 -0.91 -15.15
N THR A 16 -8.87 -0.30 -15.44
CA THR A 16 -9.08 1.14 -15.28
C THR A 16 -9.02 1.54 -13.81
N LYS A 17 -9.68 0.78 -12.92
CA LYS A 17 -9.61 1.00 -11.46
C LYS A 17 -8.17 0.92 -10.95
N ASN A 18 -7.41 -0.09 -11.37
CA ASN A 18 -6.02 -0.27 -10.95
C ASN A 18 -5.12 0.88 -11.41
N ARG A 19 -5.31 1.39 -12.63
CA ARG A 19 -4.57 2.57 -13.13
C ARG A 19 -4.83 3.81 -12.29
N ILE A 20 -6.07 4.03 -11.88
CA ILE A 20 -6.45 5.16 -11.02
C ILE A 20 -5.78 5.04 -9.65
N LEU A 21 -5.84 3.86 -9.03
CA LEU A 21 -5.21 3.59 -7.72
C LEU A 21 -3.69 3.79 -7.78
N GLU A 22 -3.04 3.32 -8.85
CA GLU A 22 -1.60 3.45 -9.02
C GLU A 22 -1.17 4.91 -9.20
N ALA A 23 -1.86 5.68 -10.05
CA ALA A 23 -1.57 7.10 -10.20
C ALA A 23 -1.77 7.87 -8.88
N ALA A 24 -2.82 7.55 -8.13
CA ALA A 24 -3.05 8.14 -6.83
C ALA A 24 -1.94 7.80 -5.84
N ARG A 25 -1.51 6.53 -5.77
CA ARG A 25 -0.40 6.08 -4.92
C ARG A 25 0.87 6.89 -5.22
N GLN A 26 1.25 7.00 -6.50
CA GLN A 26 2.41 7.75 -6.96
C GLN A 26 2.36 9.23 -6.58
N LEU A 27 1.24 9.89 -6.87
CA LEU A 27 1.08 11.31 -6.58
C LEU A 27 1.04 11.57 -5.07
N ILE A 28 0.33 10.75 -4.30
CA ILE A 28 0.19 10.91 -2.85
C ILE A 28 1.54 10.71 -2.15
N SER A 29 2.32 9.70 -2.55
CA SER A 29 3.65 9.49 -1.98
C SER A 29 4.60 10.64 -2.27
N LYS A 30 4.51 11.24 -3.47
CA LYS A 30 5.41 12.32 -3.89
C LYS A 30 5.03 13.68 -3.31
N HIS A 31 3.74 13.96 -3.20
CA HIS A 31 3.25 15.30 -2.88
C HIS A 31 2.53 15.39 -1.53
N GLY A 32 2.25 14.25 -0.89
CA GLY A 32 1.45 14.15 0.32
C GLY A 32 -0.06 14.12 0.03
N PHE A 33 -0.82 13.40 0.86
CA PHE A 33 -2.26 13.16 0.69
C PHE A 33 -3.10 14.43 0.50
N ASN A 34 -2.83 15.47 1.28
CA ASN A 34 -3.61 16.72 1.24
C ASN A 34 -3.36 17.54 -0.02
N ASN A 35 -2.20 17.40 -0.66
CA ASN A 35 -1.78 18.22 -1.80
C ASN A 35 -2.18 17.63 -3.16
N VAL A 36 -2.73 16.42 -3.19
CA VAL A 36 -3.19 15.76 -4.43
C VAL A 36 -4.69 15.98 -4.62
N SER A 37 -5.06 16.50 -5.79
CA SER A 37 -6.46 16.69 -6.20
C SER A 37 -6.95 15.51 -7.05
N VAL A 38 -8.27 15.34 -7.13
CA VAL A 38 -8.89 14.36 -8.05
C VAL A 38 -8.50 14.66 -9.50
N ASP A 39 -8.45 15.94 -9.87
CA ASP A 39 -8.09 16.34 -11.24
C ASP A 39 -6.65 15.94 -11.59
N ALA A 40 -5.69 16.07 -10.65
CA ALA A 40 -4.32 15.61 -10.87
C ALA A 40 -4.24 14.08 -11.06
N ILE A 41 -5.02 13.31 -10.29
CA ILE A 41 -5.10 11.84 -10.43
C ILE A 41 -5.71 11.46 -11.78
N VAL A 42 -6.78 12.15 -12.16
CA VAL A 42 -7.45 11.96 -13.45
C VAL A 42 -6.47 12.22 -14.59
N GLU A 43 -5.83 13.39 -14.63
CA GLU A 43 -4.87 13.75 -15.68
C GLU A 43 -3.74 12.72 -15.86
N ALA A 44 -3.30 12.10 -14.76
CA ALA A 44 -2.26 11.07 -14.78
C ALA A 44 -2.74 9.70 -15.25
N ALA A 45 -4.04 9.37 -15.14
CA ALA A 45 -4.53 8.00 -15.33
C ALA A 45 -5.62 7.84 -16.40
N VAL A 46 -6.66 8.67 -16.39
CA VAL A 46 -7.95 8.42 -17.06
C VAL A 46 -8.70 9.73 -17.38
N SER A 47 -9.91 9.64 -17.94
CA SER A 47 -10.80 10.81 -18.04
C SER A 47 -11.57 11.04 -16.73
N LYS A 48 -12.05 12.27 -16.50
CA LYS A 48 -12.82 12.63 -15.30
C LYS A 48 -14.09 11.78 -15.16
N GLY A 49 -14.78 11.53 -16.28
CA GLY A 49 -15.94 10.65 -16.29
C GLY A 49 -15.60 9.20 -15.94
N ALA A 50 -14.45 8.68 -16.38
CA ALA A 50 -14.02 7.32 -16.04
C ALA A 50 -13.66 7.19 -14.54
N PHE A 51 -13.08 8.23 -13.93
CA PHE A 51 -12.83 8.24 -12.48
C PHE A 51 -14.12 8.06 -11.68
N TYR A 52 -15.13 8.89 -11.96
CA TYR A 52 -16.39 8.86 -11.21
C TYR A 52 -17.27 7.64 -11.46
N VAL A 53 -16.94 6.80 -12.44
CA VAL A 53 -17.53 5.46 -12.59
C VAL A 53 -17.00 4.48 -11.52
N HIS A 54 -15.77 4.70 -11.04
CA HIS A 54 -15.09 3.81 -10.11
C HIS A 54 -15.03 4.35 -8.66
N PHE A 55 -14.94 5.66 -8.48
CA PHE A 55 -14.78 6.31 -7.18
C PHE A 55 -15.65 7.54 -7.06
N GLU A 56 -16.41 7.64 -5.97
CA GLU A 56 -17.30 8.77 -5.71
C GLU A 56 -16.54 10.03 -5.25
N SER A 57 -15.36 9.86 -4.65
CA SER A 57 -14.54 10.95 -4.13
C SER A 57 -13.05 10.56 -3.99
N LYS A 58 -12.19 11.53 -3.68
CA LYS A 58 -10.78 11.27 -3.28
C LYS A 58 -10.72 10.38 -2.04
N ASP A 59 -11.59 10.64 -1.07
CA ASP A 59 -11.60 9.90 0.20
C ASP A 59 -12.02 8.44 -0.01
N ALA A 60 -12.98 8.18 -0.91
CA ALA A 60 -13.37 6.81 -1.28
C ALA A 60 -12.21 6.05 -1.94
N LEU A 61 -11.46 6.72 -2.83
CA LEU A 61 -10.26 6.16 -3.43
C LEU A 61 -9.20 5.84 -2.37
N VAL A 62 -8.97 6.76 -1.44
CA VAL A 62 -7.92 6.59 -0.42
C VAL A 62 -8.31 5.54 0.61
N ALA A 63 -9.59 5.44 0.96
CA ALA A 63 -10.09 4.34 1.77
C ALA A 63 -9.80 2.97 1.11
N GLU A 64 -9.99 2.87 -0.21
CA GLU A 64 -9.63 1.66 -0.96
C GLU A 64 -8.11 1.39 -0.91
N LEU A 65 -7.26 2.40 -1.11
CA LEU A 65 -5.81 2.26 -0.98
C LEU A 65 -5.41 1.77 0.41
N ILE A 66 -5.97 2.36 1.47
CA ILE A 66 -5.71 1.95 2.86
C ILE A 66 -6.16 0.50 3.08
N ASN A 67 -7.32 0.12 2.54
CA ASN A 67 -7.81 -1.25 2.62
C ASN A 67 -6.86 -2.24 1.92
N ASP A 68 -6.32 -1.90 0.75
CA ASP A 68 -5.32 -2.70 0.04
C ASP A 68 -4.05 -2.89 0.88
N TYR A 69 -3.53 -1.81 1.48
CA TYR A 69 -2.37 -1.89 2.38
C TYR A 69 -2.65 -2.70 3.64
N THR A 70 -3.83 -2.53 4.23
CA THR A 70 -4.24 -3.28 5.43
C THR A 70 -4.33 -4.77 5.13
N ASN A 71 -4.90 -5.16 3.98
CA ASN A 71 -4.97 -6.56 3.56
C ASN A 71 -3.59 -7.17 3.33
N LEU A 72 -2.67 -6.42 2.72
CA LEU A 72 -1.28 -6.85 2.54
C LEU A 72 -0.58 -7.04 3.90
N ALA A 73 -0.72 -6.07 4.81
CA ALA A 73 -0.19 -6.17 6.15
C ALA A 73 -0.78 -7.38 6.90
N ASP A 74 -2.07 -7.65 6.70
CA ASP A 74 -2.80 -8.75 7.34
C ASP A 74 -2.23 -10.11 6.95
N ILE A 75 -1.91 -10.28 5.67
CA ILE A 75 -1.28 -11.48 5.13
C ILE A 75 0.16 -11.61 5.65
N SER A 76 0.91 -10.51 5.64
CA SER A 76 2.32 -10.49 6.07
C SER A 76 2.48 -10.89 7.53
N TYR A 77 1.68 -10.34 8.45
CA TYR A 77 1.80 -10.73 9.86
C TYR A 77 1.39 -12.19 10.09
N LYS A 78 0.36 -12.71 9.40
CA LYS A 78 -0.09 -14.11 9.57
C LYS A 78 1.00 -15.08 9.16
N SER A 79 1.63 -14.83 8.00
CA SER A 79 2.76 -15.61 7.52
C SER A 79 3.96 -15.53 8.47
N PHE A 80 4.24 -14.32 8.97
CA PHE A 80 5.31 -14.11 9.94
C PHE A 80 5.07 -14.90 11.25
N LEU A 81 3.88 -14.81 11.84
CA LEU A 81 3.52 -15.55 13.05
C LEU A 81 3.59 -17.07 12.84
N ALA A 82 3.20 -17.57 11.67
CA ALA A 82 3.33 -18.99 11.34
C ALA A 82 4.78 -19.49 11.26
N THR A 83 5.74 -18.57 11.11
CA THR A 83 7.17 -18.88 11.03
C THR A 83 7.84 -18.85 12.42
N ILE A 84 7.16 -18.32 13.44
CA ILE A 84 7.68 -18.24 14.80
C ILE A 84 7.55 -19.59 15.51
N SER A 85 8.63 -20.03 16.16
CA SER A 85 8.67 -21.22 17.00
C SER A 85 8.03 -20.99 18.38
N ASP A 86 7.39 -22.03 18.91
CA ASP A 86 6.73 -22.10 20.23
C ASP A 86 7.63 -21.76 21.43
N GLN A 87 8.94 -21.64 21.26
CA GLN A 87 9.88 -21.32 22.36
C GLN A 87 10.06 -19.82 22.60
N LYS A 88 9.53 -18.93 21.73
CA LYS A 88 9.69 -17.48 21.90
C LYS A 88 8.68 -16.91 22.91
N SER A 89 9.12 -15.95 23.72
CA SER A 89 8.21 -15.23 24.61
C SER A 89 7.31 -14.28 23.80
N VAL A 90 6.15 -13.90 24.36
CA VAL A 90 5.26 -12.91 23.74
C VAL A 90 5.98 -11.60 23.44
N PHE A 91 6.92 -11.18 24.30
CA PHE A 91 7.71 -9.98 24.08
C PHE A 91 8.63 -10.09 22.86
N ASP A 92 9.28 -11.25 22.67
CA ASP A 92 10.10 -11.49 21.47
C ASP A 92 9.25 -11.48 20.20
N VAL A 93 8.04 -12.05 20.27
CA VAL A 93 7.09 -12.01 19.16
C VAL A 93 6.70 -10.56 18.84
N LEU A 94 6.39 -9.75 19.84
CA LEU A 94 6.06 -8.33 19.65
C LEU A 94 7.23 -7.54 19.06
N LEU A 95 8.46 -7.78 19.52
CA LEU A 95 9.65 -7.10 19.01
C LEU A 95 9.92 -7.47 17.55
N LEU A 96 9.83 -8.76 17.21
CA LEU A 96 10.01 -9.20 15.84
C LEU A 96 8.87 -8.74 14.93
N LEU A 97 7.63 -8.69 15.43
CA LEU A 97 6.49 -8.14 14.70
C LEU A 97 6.70 -6.64 14.42
N ALA A 98 7.15 -5.86 15.40
CA ALA A 98 7.46 -4.44 15.23
C ALA A 98 8.55 -4.23 14.16
N GLY A 99 9.58 -5.11 14.15
CA GLY A 99 10.58 -5.15 13.08
C GLY A 99 9.95 -5.45 11.71
N GLY A 100 9.18 -6.52 11.59
CA GLY A 100 8.53 -6.90 10.33
C GLY A 100 7.52 -5.87 9.82
N ILE A 101 6.83 -5.15 10.71
CA ILE A 101 5.98 -4.01 10.33
C ILE A 101 6.84 -2.88 9.77
N THR A 102 7.98 -2.59 10.40
CA THR A 102 8.90 -1.55 9.93
C THR A 102 9.45 -1.91 8.54
N ASP A 103 9.84 -3.16 8.33
CA ASP A 103 10.33 -3.66 7.04
C ASP A 103 9.21 -3.61 5.98
N PHE A 104 8.00 -4.05 6.33
CA PHE A 104 6.84 -3.99 5.44
C PHE A 104 6.49 -2.55 5.02
N LEU A 105 6.51 -1.61 5.98
CA LEU A 105 6.29 -0.20 5.68
C LEU A 105 7.42 0.35 4.80
N SER A 106 8.66 -0.06 5.03
CA SER A 106 9.84 0.38 4.25
C SER A 106 9.87 -0.22 2.83
N GLU A 107 9.40 -1.45 2.63
CA GLU A 107 9.26 -2.09 1.30
C GLU A 107 8.08 -1.52 0.50
N SER A 108 7.07 -0.98 1.19
CA SER A 108 5.93 -0.32 0.56
C SER A 108 6.22 1.11 0.07
N GLU A 109 7.41 1.63 0.39
CA GLU A 109 7.89 3.00 0.11
C GLU A 109 8.72 3.13 -1.19
N ASP A 110 8.68 2.18 -2.12
CA ASP A 110 9.33 2.33 -3.45
C ASP A 110 8.55 3.27 -4.40
N ILE A 111 8.23 4.46 -3.89
CA ILE A 111 8.23 5.73 -4.59
C ILE A 111 9.44 6.52 -4.02
N SER A 112 10.64 6.05 -4.39
CA SER A 112 11.99 6.67 -4.26
C SER A 112 12.85 6.28 -3.03
N VAL A 113 13.57 5.16 -3.15
CA VAL A 113 14.59 4.60 -2.22
C VAL A 113 15.99 5.27 -2.30
N ASP A 114 16.17 6.34 -3.07
CA ASP A 114 17.51 6.97 -3.26
C ASP A 114 18.04 7.78 -2.06
N SER A 115 17.39 7.72 -0.88
CA SER A 115 17.65 8.66 0.23
C SER A 115 17.91 8.05 1.62
N LEU A 116 18.14 6.73 1.75
CA LEU A 116 18.50 6.15 3.04
C LEU A 116 19.98 6.41 3.41
N PRO A 117 20.28 7.05 4.57
CA PRO A 117 21.65 7.18 5.05
C PRO A 117 22.15 5.86 5.67
N ARG A 118 23.32 5.40 5.21
CA ARG A 118 24.03 4.14 5.56
C ARG A 118 24.28 3.81 7.05
N HIS A 119 23.77 4.60 8.00
CA HIS A 119 24.09 4.50 9.43
C HIS A 119 23.08 3.70 10.28
N LEU A 120 21.93 3.29 9.72
CA LEU A 120 20.95 2.46 10.44
C LEU A 120 21.16 0.95 10.24
N SER A 121 22.28 0.55 9.64
CA SER A 121 22.68 -0.86 9.52
C SER A 121 23.25 -1.47 10.81
N PHE A 122 23.46 -0.71 11.89
CA PHE A 122 23.90 -1.25 13.19
C PHE A 122 23.46 -0.34 14.34
N GLY A 123 22.74 -0.86 15.34
CA GLY A 123 22.48 -0.08 16.56
C GLY A 123 21.33 -0.49 17.49
N TYR A 124 21.03 -1.77 17.69
CA TYR A 124 20.38 -2.18 18.96
C TYR A 124 21.42 -2.04 20.08
N SER A 125 21.50 -0.86 20.67
CA SER A 125 22.30 -0.57 21.87
C SER A 125 21.52 0.42 22.74
N GLY A 126 20.34 0.01 23.18
CA GLY A 126 19.54 0.73 24.17
C GLY A 126 19.62 0.00 25.50
N ASN A 127 20.43 0.55 26.40
CA ASN A 127 20.58 0.15 27.81
C ASN A 127 19.23 0.12 28.53
N TYR A 128 18.96 -0.97 29.26
CA TYR A 128 17.96 -0.99 30.33
C TYR A 128 18.66 -0.60 31.63
N LEU A 129 18.29 0.56 32.17
CA LEU A 129 18.29 0.80 33.62
C LEU A 129 16.95 0.28 34.18
#